data_AF-A0A1S2K1I9-F1
#
_entry.id   AF-A0A1S2K1I9-F1
#
_cell.length_a   1.000
_cell.length_b   1.000
_cell.length_c   1.000
_cell.angle_alpha   90.00
_cell.angle_beta   90.00
_cell.angle_gamma   90.00
#
_symmetry.space_group_name_H-M   'P 1'
#
loop_
_entity.id
_entity.type
_entity.pdbx_description
1 polymer ?
#
loop_
_entity_poly.entity_id
_entity_poly.type
_entity_poly.pdbx_seq_one_letter_code
_entity_poly.pdbx_strand_id
1 'polypeptide(L)'
;MRNPLRYRVFYTTRQRIVTSTLVLALLAWGTVTVVRRVTTPEDRSCAPGVVRPVGSDECVGVATAGDGYAFGADGLTQVAAAIGRENASLEDGEYATIALLLPLTSADAGLRTKMRHELQGAFAQQYRANRQNNEAPKIRLLLANTGKDNTHWKVPVEQLKTMTGAPHHLRAVSGIATSSTAVRSAVGELTGAGIAPVGTTITADDIANGPGGSPYPGLARVSPTNGDEARALAHFGRVDAAKALLVHDTRTGDHYTDTLKDAFSALLARSPYEPQLFTSDEDPNAEGTTANTFRQITHLVCDTRAETIFFAGRHVQLRQFVNALGARGCKDRAFTVLTGDEGSYLGADPQLDRSALEKGLTVRYAALAHPDAWRARDGYEAPATGGSTAAYDTFVRTLAEVAKAPAGPIGPTALADGQAIIAYDALGAAVRAVREATPAGRHLPPVADVARQWPQVKGSLKVQGASGWICLDNYGNPYNKAVPVVQVTRGTPVFVAMAWPEGKPPSEDCLPPRQ
;
A
#
# COMPACT_ATOMS: atom_id res chain seq x y z
N MET A 1 61.74 -66.65 2.65
CA MET A 1 61.71 -65.18 2.39
C MET A 1 60.57 -64.59 3.22
N ARG A 2 60.89 -63.76 4.23
CA ARG A 2 59.92 -63.12 5.15
C ARG A 2 59.84 -61.62 4.83
N ASN A 3 58.60 -61.14 4.80
CA ASN A 3 58.11 -59.85 4.31
C ASN A 3 58.67 -58.61 5.07
N PRO A 4 59.20 -57.55 4.39
CA PRO A 4 59.75 -56.35 5.02
C PRO A 4 58.73 -55.22 5.24
N LEU A 5 57.43 -55.51 5.43
CA LEU A 5 56.40 -54.53 5.82
C LEU A 5 56.41 -54.20 7.33
N ARG A 6 57.56 -53.82 7.89
CA ARG A 6 57.69 -53.38 9.30
C ARG A 6 58.36 -52.02 9.44
N TYR A 7 58.08 -51.07 8.55
CA TYR A 7 58.33 -49.65 8.85
C TYR A 7 57.25 -49.11 9.79
N ARG A 8 57.55 -49.32 11.07
CA ARG A 8 56.96 -48.70 12.25
C ARG A 8 56.96 -47.17 12.11
N VAL A 9 55.84 -46.62 11.67
CA VAL A 9 55.52 -45.22 11.96
C VAL A 9 55.27 -45.17 13.49
N PHE A 10 55.98 -44.31 14.23
CA PHE A 10 55.88 -44.06 15.70
C PHE A 10 56.66 -44.99 16.66
N TYR A 11 57.99 -44.86 16.75
CA TYR A 11 58.77 -45.63 17.74
C TYR A 11 59.96 -44.89 18.40
N THR A 12 59.87 -43.57 18.61
CA THR A 12 60.68 -42.90 19.65
C THR A 12 59.79 -42.07 20.57
N THR A 13 60.19 -41.88 21.84
CA THR A 13 59.47 -41.04 22.80
C THR A 13 59.24 -39.63 22.25
N ARG A 14 60.22 -39.09 21.51
CA ARG A 14 60.09 -37.81 20.78
C ARG A 14 58.97 -37.83 19.73
N GLN A 15 58.90 -38.87 18.89
CA GLN A 15 57.82 -39.00 17.90
C GLN A 15 56.45 -39.10 18.57
N ARG A 16 56.31 -39.86 19.67
CA ARG A 16 55.04 -39.93 20.41
C ARG A 16 54.63 -38.57 20.96
N ILE A 17 55.56 -37.83 21.57
CA ILE A 17 55.29 -36.47 22.08
C ILE A 17 54.85 -35.57 20.92
N VAL A 18 55.61 -35.50 19.82
CA VAL A 18 55.27 -34.64 18.67
C VAL A 18 53.90 -34.99 18.08
N THR A 19 53.62 -36.29 17.90
CA THR A 19 52.34 -36.74 17.32
C THR A 19 51.18 -36.44 18.27
N SER A 20 51.32 -36.71 19.57
CA SER A 20 50.31 -36.38 20.58
C SER A 20 50.06 -34.88 20.68
N THR A 21 51.11 -34.06 20.64
CA THR A 21 50.99 -32.59 20.64
C THR A 21 50.28 -32.10 19.39
N LEU A 22 50.60 -32.64 18.20
CA LEU A 22 49.91 -32.30 16.96
C LEU A 22 48.44 -32.70 16.97
N VAL A 23 48.12 -33.92 17.44
CA VAL A 23 46.74 -34.39 17.54
C VAL A 23 45.94 -33.54 18.54
N LEU A 24 46.52 -33.23 19.71
CA LEU A 24 45.87 -32.35 20.68
C LEU A 24 45.68 -30.93 20.14
N ALA A 25 46.66 -30.39 19.40
CA ALA A 25 46.54 -29.07 18.77
C ALA A 25 45.44 -29.05 17.70
N LEU A 26 45.33 -30.11 16.87
CA LEU A 26 44.28 -30.24 15.86
C LEU A 26 42.89 -30.44 16.50
N LEU A 27 42.78 -31.22 17.57
CA LEU A 27 41.54 -31.39 18.31
C LEU A 27 41.13 -30.10 19.01
N ALA A 28 42.07 -29.38 19.63
CA ALA A 28 41.80 -28.09 20.25
C ALA A 28 41.37 -27.05 19.20
N TRP A 29 42.06 -26.98 18.05
CA TRP A 29 41.69 -26.10 16.95
C TRP A 29 40.33 -26.46 16.37
N GLY A 30 40.06 -27.75 16.11
CA GLY A 30 38.76 -28.22 15.64
C GLY A 30 37.63 -27.91 16.62
N THR A 31 37.85 -28.15 17.91
CA THR A 31 36.89 -27.84 18.98
C THR A 31 36.64 -26.34 19.06
N VAL A 32 37.68 -25.50 19.05
CA VAL A 32 37.53 -24.04 19.05
C VAL A 32 36.76 -23.58 17.82
N THR A 33 37.04 -24.14 16.65
CA THR A 33 36.38 -23.74 15.39
C THR A 33 34.90 -24.14 15.39
N VAL A 34 34.57 -25.34 15.87
CA VAL A 34 33.18 -25.81 16.02
C VAL A 34 32.45 -24.98 17.08
N VAL A 35 33.05 -24.77 18.25
CA VAL A 35 32.46 -23.95 19.32
C VAL A 35 32.21 -22.54 18.79
N ARG A 36 33.19 -21.89 18.16
CA ARG A 36 32.98 -20.56 17.55
C ARG A 36 31.86 -20.61 16.53
N ARG A 37 31.83 -21.58 15.62
CA ARG A 37 30.80 -21.63 14.58
C ARG A 37 29.40 -21.86 15.14
N VAL A 38 29.28 -22.55 16.27
CA VAL A 38 28.00 -22.84 16.94
C VAL A 38 27.58 -21.72 17.90
N THR A 39 28.54 -20.97 18.47
CA THR A 39 28.25 -19.90 19.44
C THR A 39 28.30 -18.49 18.87
N THR A 40 28.84 -18.28 17.66
CA THR A 40 28.79 -16.97 17.00
C THR A 40 27.36 -16.76 16.50
N PRO A 41 26.65 -15.72 16.97
CA PRO A 41 25.31 -15.40 16.47
C PRO A 41 25.36 -15.20 14.95
N GLU A 42 24.36 -15.72 14.25
CA GLU A 42 24.18 -15.44 12.83
C GLU A 42 24.07 -13.92 12.61
N ASP A 43 24.84 -13.38 11.67
CA ASP A 43 24.69 -11.99 11.26
C ASP A 43 23.40 -11.84 10.44
N ARG A 44 22.36 -11.36 11.13
CA ARG A 44 21.05 -11.10 10.53
C ARG A 44 20.89 -9.64 10.10
N SER A 45 21.97 -8.86 10.03
CA SER A 45 21.90 -7.49 9.50
C SER A 45 21.79 -7.48 7.97
N CYS A 46 21.01 -6.54 7.45
CA CYS A 46 20.89 -6.31 5.99
C CYS A 46 21.45 -4.94 5.59
N ALA A 47 21.17 -3.92 6.38
CA ALA A 47 21.61 -2.54 6.25
C ALA A 47 21.42 -1.82 7.60
N PRO A 48 21.93 -0.60 7.83
CA PRO A 48 21.64 0.15 9.05
C PRO A 48 20.12 0.27 9.30
N GLY A 49 19.68 -0.23 10.46
CA GLY A 49 18.26 -0.28 10.85
C GLY A 49 17.43 -1.39 10.20
N VAL A 50 18.03 -2.24 9.35
CA VAL A 50 17.32 -3.32 8.64
C VAL A 50 17.91 -4.68 9.00
N VAL A 51 17.02 -5.61 9.35
CA VAL A 51 17.39 -6.94 9.85
C VAL A 51 16.55 -8.05 9.21
N ARG A 52 17.06 -9.28 9.23
CA ARG A 52 16.29 -10.50 8.97
C ARG A 52 15.69 -11.01 10.29
N PRO A 53 14.36 -10.95 10.50
CA PRO A 53 13.74 -11.49 11.71
C PRO A 53 14.03 -12.98 11.86
N VAL A 54 14.08 -13.50 13.08
CA VAL A 54 14.28 -14.94 13.32
C VAL A 54 13.20 -15.75 12.59
N GLY A 55 13.61 -16.74 11.80
CA GLY A 55 12.70 -17.57 11.00
C GLY A 55 12.25 -16.95 9.68
N SER A 56 12.79 -15.80 9.29
CA SER A 56 12.54 -15.15 8.00
C SER A 56 13.85 -14.75 7.32
N ASP A 57 13.88 -14.85 5.99
CA ASP A 57 14.99 -14.38 5.15
C ASP A 57 14.75 -12.95 4.62
N GLU A 58 13.58 -12.37 4.91
CA GLU A 58 13.22 -11.03 4.48
C GLU A 58 13.96 -9.95 5.26
N CYS A 59 14.51 -8.98 4.55
CA CYS A 59 15.07 -7.77 5.17
C CYS A 59 13.94 -6.80 5.50
N VAL A 60 13.71 -6.53 6.78
CA VAL A 60 12.64 -5.64 7.28
C VAL A 60 13.18 -4.62 8.28
N GLY A 61 12.39 -3.57 8.53
CA GLY A 61 12.79 -2.43 9.37
C GLY A 61 12.93 -1.14 8.57
N VAL A 62 13.51 -0.12 9.19
CA VAL A 62 13.70 1.21 8.62
C VAL A 62 15.13 1.33 8.10
N ALA A 63 15.31 1.71 6.83
CA ALA A 63 16.62 2.00 6.25
C ALA A 63 17.14 3.35 6.79
N THR A 64 17.73 3.36 7.99
CA THR A 64 18.02 4.59 8.75
C THR A 64 19.16 5.43 8.17
N ALA A 65 20.02 4.83 7.35
CA ALA A 65 21.02 5.56 6.56
C ALA A 65 20.34 6.54 5.60
N GLY A 66 19.16 6.20 5.07
CA GLY A 66 18.45 7.02 4.09
C GLY A 66 19.18 7.15 2.75
N ASP A 67 20.06 6.21 2.45
CA ASP A 67 20.92 6.12 1.26
C ASP A 67 20.26 5.41 0.06
N GLY A 68 19.00 4.98 0.23
CA GLY A 68 18.23 4.35 -0.85
C GLY A 68 18.28 2.82 -0.88
N TYR A 69 18.42 2.17 0.29
CA TYR A 69 18.33 0.72 0.38
C TYR A 69 16.97 0.17 -0.10
N ALA A 70 17.02 -0.81 -1.03
CA ALA A 70 15.84 -1.34 -1.73
C ALA A 70 15.33 -2.69 -1.19
N PHE A 71 15.82 -3.16 -0.04
CA PHE A 71 15.35 -4.38 0.63
C PHE A 71 15.43 -5.67 -0.21
N GLY A 72 16.38 -5.71 -1.16
CA GLY A 72 16.53 -6.84 -2.10
C GLY A 72 15.43 -6.92 -3.16
N ALA A 73 14.58 -5.88 -3.29
CA ALA A 73 13.54 -5.81 -4.31
C ALA A 73 14.05 -5.04 -5.54
N ASP A 74 14.51 -5.77 -6.56
CA ASP A 74 15.09 -5.19 -7.79
C ASP A 74 14.21 -4.13 -8.46
N GLY A 75 12.88 -4.32 -8.39
CA GLY A 75 11.91 -3.37 -8.94
C GLY A 75 11.92 -2.00 -8.26
N LEU A 76 12.51 -1.87 -7.07
CA LEU A 76 12.55 -0.64 -6.27
C LEU A 76 13.91 0.07 -6.35
N THR A 77 14.97 -0.59 -6.83
CA THR A 77 16.36 -0.07 -6.77
C THR A 77 16.51 1.33 -7.34
N GLN A 78 15.90 1.62 -8.49
CA GLN A 78 16.04 2.94 -9.14
C GLN A 78 15.38 4.06 -8.32
N VAL A 79 14.13 3.86 -7.88
CA VAL A 79 13.42 4.87 -7.09
C VAL A 79 13.99 5.02 -5.69
N ALA A 80 14.41 3.93 -5.04
CA ALA A 80 15.08 3.98 -3.73
C ALA A 80 16.40 4.77 -3.82
N ALA A 81 17.22 4.53 -4.85
CA ALA A 81 18.45 5.28 -5.08
C ALA A 81 18.17 6.78 -5.35
N ALA A 82 17.07 7.11 -6.03
CA ALA A 82 16.67 8.50 -6.26
C ALA A 82 16.28 9.22 -4.96
N ILE A 83 15.53 8.54 -4.08
CA ILE A 83 15.24 9.01 -2.73
C ILE A 83 16.55 9.24 -1.95
N GLY A 84 17.49 8.30 -2.03
CA GLY A 84 18.81 8.42 -1.41
C GLY A 84 19.59 9.65 -1.88
N ARG A 85 19.59 9.94 -3.18
CA ARG A 85 20.23 11.14 -3.75
C ARG A 85 19.58 12.43 -3.27
N GLU A 86 18.26 12.49 -3.22
CA GLU A 86 17.57 13.69 -2.72
C GLU A 86 17.81 13.89 -1.22
N ASN A 87 17.78 12.82 -0.42
CA ASN A 87 18.12 12.88 1.00
C ASN A 87 19.56 13.36 1.25
N ALA A 88 20.52 12.91 0.44
CA ALA A 88 21.93 13.31 0.55
C ALA A 88 22.18 14.79 0.21
N SER A 89 21.22 15.46 -0.43
CA SER A 89 21.30 16.89 -0.74
C SER A 89 20.81 17.79 0.41
N LEU A 90 20.31 17.21 1.49
CA LEU A 90 19.75 17.94 2.63
C LEU A 90 20.84 18.31 3.63
N GLU A 91 20.70 19.50 4.22
CA GLU A 91 21.56 19.96 5.31
C GLU A 91 21.06 19.46 6.67
N ASP A 92 21.98 19.02 7.52
CA ASP A 92 21.65 18.49 8.84
C ASP A 92 20.92 19.53 9.70
N GLY A 93 19.80 19.13 10.30
CA GLY A 93 18.99 19.98 11.16
C GLY A 93 17.96 20.86 10.43
N GLU A 94 17.95 20.90 9.10
CA GLU A 94 17.02 21.71 8.30
C GLU A 94 15.87 20.91 7.66
N TYR A 95 15.78 19.62 7.97
CA TYR A 95 14.76 18.72 7.44
C TYR A 95 13.91 18.08 8.52
N ALA A 96 12.64 17.86 8.20
CA ALA A 96 11.77 16.91 8.89
C ALA A 96 11.78 15.57 8.16
N THR A 97 11.76 14.47 8.91
CA THR A 97 11.68 13.14 8.31
C THR A 97 10.25 12.64 8.24
N ILE A 98 9.89 12.11 7.07
CA ILE A 98 8.68 11.30 6.87
C ILE A 98 9.14 9.89 6.49
N ALA A 99 8.56 8.87 7.11
CA ALA A 99 8.81 7.48 6.73
C ALA A 99 7.71 6.95 5.82
N LEU A 100 8.07 6.16 4.80
CA LEU A 100 7.15 5.35 4.01
C LEU A 100 7.08 3.94 4.58
N LEU A 101 5.98 3.61 5.25
CA LEU A 101 5.76 2.30 5.88
C LEU A 101 4.94 1.38 4.97
N LEU A 102 5.61 0.54 4.20
CA LEU A 102 4.99 -0.29 3.14
C LEU A 102 5.49 -1.75 3.21
N PRO A 103 4.71 -2.72 2.71
CA PRO A 103 5.18 -4.09 2.48
C PRO A 103 6.06 -4.15 1.21
N LEU A 104 7.32 -3.72 1.33
CA LEU A 104 8.25 -3.57 0.20
C LEU A 104 8.77 -4.90 -0.35
N THR A 105 8.56 -6.00 0.37
CA THR A 105 8.83 -7.37 -0.06
C THR A 105 7.53 -8.11 -0.33
N SER A 106 7.37 -8.68 -1.53
CA SER A 106 6.20 -9.49 -1.87
C SER A 106 6.51 -10.48 -3.00
N ALA A 107 5.93 -11.68 -2.91
CA ALA A 107 5.94 -12.68 -3.96
C ALA A 107 4.94 -12.37 -5.09
N ASP A 108 3.92 -11.54 -4.83
CA ASP A 108 2.94 -11.14 -5.84
C ASP A 108 3.48 -10.02 -6.76
N ALA A 109 3.28 -10.20 -8.08
CA ALA A 109 3.80 -9.28 -9.08
C ALA A 109 3.01 -7.96 -9.16
N GLY A 110 1.70 -8.01 -8.89
CA GLY A 110 0.83 -6.84 -8.87
C GLY A 110 1.19 -5.90 -7.72
N LEU A 111 1.35 -6.46 -6.51
CA LEU A 111 1.81 -5.78 -5.32
C LEU A 111 3.20 -5.17 -5.52
N ARG A 112 4.18 -5.93 -6.04
CA ARG A 112 5.51 -5.35 -6.35
C ARG A 112 5.43 -4.14 -7.28
N THR A 113 4.58 -4.20 -8.30
CA THR A 113 4.37 -3.08 -9.24
C THR A 113 3.77 -1.86 -8.54
N LYS A 114 2.74 -2.06 -7.72
CA LYS A 114 2.11 -0.99 -6.93
C LYS A 114 3.06 -0.40 -5.90
N MET A 115 3.85 -1.21 -5.19
CA MET A 115 4.85 -0.69 -4.24
C MET A 115 5.90 0.19 -4.94
N ARG A 116 6.31 -0.16 -6.16
CA ARG A 116 7.16 0.74 -6.96
C ARG A 116 6.46 2.06 -7.25
N HIS A 117 5.20 2.03 -7.68
CA HIS A 117 4.43 3.23 -7.98
C HIS A 117 4.16 4.09 -6.73
N GLU A 118 3.92 3.49 -5.56
CA GLU A 118 3.87 4.17 -4.25
C GLU A 118 5.15 4.99 -4.00
N LEU A 119 6.31 4.35 -4.12
CA LEU A 119 7.61 5.02 -3.94
C LEU A 119 7.84 6.13 -4.96
N GLN A 120 7.43 5.94 -6.21
CA GLN A 120 7.56 6.94 -7.27
C GLN A 120 6.70 8.18 -7.00
N GLY A 121 5.45 7.98 -6.59
CA GLY A 121 4.54 9.07 -6.22
C GLY A 121 5.04 9.86 -5.02
N ALA A 122 5.44 9.15 -3.97
CA ALA A 122 6.04 9.78 -2.79
C ALA A 122 7.33 10.52 -3.13
N PHE A 123 8.24 9.93 -3.91
CA PHE A 123 9.47 10.61 -4.30
C PHE A 123 9.21 11.88 -5.14
N ALA A 124 8.27 11.83 -6.09
CA ALA A 124 7.88 13.01 -6.86
C ALA A 124 7.41 14.14 -5.93
N GLN A 125 6.62 13.84 -4.90
CA GLN A 125 6.16 14.85 -3.95
C GLN A 125 7.29 15.34 -3.03
N GLN A 126 8.21 14.48 -2.59
CA GLN A 126 9.39 14.88 -1.82
C GLN A 126 10.23 15.89 -2.63
N TYR A 127 10.56 15.53 -3.86
CA TYR A 127 11.37 16.36 -4.75
C TYR A 127 10.74 17.72 -4.98
N ARG A 128 9.44 17.76 -5.30
CA ARG A 128 8.69 19.02 -5.45
C ARG A 128 8.73 19.85 -4.17
N ALA A 129 8.44 19.24 -3.02
CA ALA A 129 8.42 19.92 -1.73
C ALA A 129 9.78 20.57 -1.42
N ASN A 130 10.87 19.91 -1.77
CA ASN A 130 12.22 20.39 -1.50
C ASN A 130 12.70 21.45 -2.49
N ARG A 131 12.31 21.37 -3.76
CA ARG A 131 12.91 22.18 -4.83
C ARG A 131 12.05 23.35 -5.31
N GLN A 132 10.73 23.20 -5.33
CA GLN A 132 9.88 24.10 -6.13
C GLN A 132 9.24 25.25 -5.32
N ASN A 133 9.20 25.17 -3.99
CA ASN A 133 8.42 26.12 -3.18
C ASN A 133 9.22 26.93 -2.15
N ASN A 134 10.53 26.72 -1.98
CA ASN A 134 11.36 27.35 -0.93
C ASN A 134 10.78 27.30 0.51
N GLU A 135 9.78 26.46 0.74
CA GLU A 135 9.15 26.24 2.03
C GLU A 135 10.05 25.34 2.91
N ALA A 136 10.02 25.63 4.22
CA ALA A 136 10.73 24.88 5.25
C ALA A 136 9.73 24.19 6.21
N PRO A 137 10.11 23.06 6.84
CA PRO A 137 11.35 22.34 6.61
C PRO A 137 11.40 21.64 5.24
N LYS A 138 12.62 21.28 4.83
CA LYS A 138 12.84 20.28 3.77
C LYS A 138 12.42 18.90 4.28
N ILE A 139 12.25 17.96 3.37
CA ILE A 139 11.68 16.64 3.66
C ILE A 139 12.73 15.57 3.35
N ARG A 140 13.13 14.85 4.39
CA ARG A 140 13.86 13.59 4.29
C ARG A 140 12.85 12.45 4.25
N LEU A 141 13.02 11.54 3.30
CA LEU A 141 12.12 10.40 3.11
C LEU A 141 12.85 9.10 3.44
N LEU A 142 12.36 8.34 4.41
CA LEU A 142 12.93 7.05 4.79
C LEU A 142 12.02 5.91 4.38
N LEU A 143 12.61 4.81 3.89
CA LEU A 143 11.86 3.60 3.56
C LEU A 143 11.80 2.68 4.78
N ALA A 144 10.61 2.19 5.10
CA ALA A 144 10.34 1.26 6.20
C ALA A 144 9.57 0.04 5.68
N ASN A 145 10.25 -1.12 5.63
CA ASN A 145 9.66 -2.36 5.13
C ASN A 145 8.97 -3.15 6.25
N THR A 146 7.68 -3.45 6.07
CA THR A 146 6.87 -4.29 6.97
C THR A 146 6.92 -5.78 6.65
N GLY A 147 7.64 -6.18 5.60
CA GLY A 147 7.69 -7.58 5.14
C GLY A 147 6.47 -7.98 4.31
N LYS A 148 6.50 -9.20 3.78
CA LYS A 148 5.37 -9.79 3.05
C LYS A 148 4.10 -9.71 3.89
N ASP A 149 3.02 -9.22 3.27
CA ASP A 149 1.68 -9.05 3.86
C ASP A 149 1.67 -8.25 5.18
N ASN A 150 2.68 -7.41 5.41
CA ASN A 150 2.91 -6.68 6.66
C ASN A 150 3.15 -7.57 7.90
N THR A 151 3.50 -8.85 7.71
CA THR A 151 3.69 -9.82 8.82
C THR A 151 4.76 -9.40 9.84
N HIS A 152 5.70 -8.54 9.43
CA HIS A 152 6.78 -8.04 10.27
C HIS A 152 6.61 -6.56 10.68
N TRP A 153 5.40 -5.99 10.55
CA TRP A 153 5.10 -4.57 10.83
C TRP A 153 5.68 -4.04 12.16
N LYS A 154 5.76 -4.88 13.19
CA LYS A 154 6.23 -4.48 14.52
C LYS A 154 7.69 -3.99 14.49
N VAL A 155 8.55 -4.60 13.66
CA VAL A 155 9.97 -4.23 13.59
C VAL A 155 10.16 -2.76 13.17
N PRO A 156 9.68 -2.30 11.99
CA PRO A 156 9.80 -0.90 11.62
C PRO A 156 9.00 0.03 12.54
N VAL A 157 7.83 -0.36 13.05
CA VAL A 157 7.05 0.52 13.94
C VAL A 157 7.76 0.81 15.26
N GLU A 158 8.36 -0.20 15.90
CA GLU A 158 9.14 0.03 17.13
C GLU A 158 10.37 0.91 16.87
N GLN A 159 11.02 0.77 15.71
CA GLN A 159 12.10 1.66 15.30
C GLN A 159 11.61 3.10 15.13
N LEU A 160 10.51 3.31 14.39
CA LEU A 160 9.94 4.64 14.13
C LEU A 160 9.59 5.39 15.42
N LYS A 161 9.08 4.71 16.45
CA LYS A 161 8.81 5.30 17.77
C LYS A 161 10.04 5.96 18.40
N THR A 162 11.23 5.42 18.14
CA THR A 162 12.50 5.94 18.67
C THR A 162 13.13 7.04 17.80
N MET A 163 12.58 7.29 16.60
CA MET A 163 13.17 8.19 15.59
C MET A 163 12.64 9.64 15.64
N THR A 164 11.80 9.99 16.60
CA THR A 164 11.21 11.33 16.73
C THR A 164 12.23 12.41 17.15
N GLY A 165 13.27 12.00 17.89
CA GLY A 165 14.39 12.85 18.30
C GLY A 165 15.52 12.94 17.28
N ALA A 166 16.61 13.63 17.65
CA ALA A 166 17.84 13.60 16.87
C ALA A 166 18.45 12.18 16.83
N PRO A 167 19.11 11.78 15.74
CA PRO A 167 19.37 12.56 14.52
C PRO A 167 18.24 12.44 13.47
N HIS A 168 17.17 11.70 13.75
CA HIS A 168 16.22 11.28 12.72
C HIS A 168 15.07 12.26 12.49
N HIS A 169 14.61 12.97 13.51
CA HIS A 169 13.57 14.00 13.39
C HIS A 169 12.29 13.53 12.67
N LEU A 170 11.84 12.30 12.94
CA LEU A 170 10.58 11.77 12.39
C LEU A 170 9.39 12.65 12.84
N ARG A 171 8.54 13.05 11.89
CA ARG A 171 7.34 13.87 12.14
C ARG A 171 6.04 13.25 11.64
N ALA A 172 6.11 12.40 10.63
CA ALA A 172 4.95 11.69 10.12
C ALA A 172 5.36 10.35 9.51
N VAL A 173 4.37 9.48 9.33
CA VAL A 173 4.48 8.25 8.54
C VAL A 173 3.47 8.34 7.40
N SER A 174 3.88 8.03 6.19
CA SER A 174 3.02 7.88 5.02
C SER A 174 3.21 6.48 4.43
N GLY A 175 2.57 6.18 3.30
CA GLY A 175 2.67 4.87 2.66
C GLY A 175 1.88 3.76 3.36
N ILE A 176 0.95 4.06 4.28
CA ILE A 176 0.22 3.00 4.97
C ILE A 176 -0.85 2.42 4.03
N ALA A 177 -0.61 1.18 3.61
CA ALA A 177 -1.35 0.47 2.58
C ALA A 177 -1.84 -0.90 3.08
N THR A 178 -2.85 -1.46 2.42
CA THR A 178 -3.43 -2.80 2.70
C THR A 178 -4.15 -2.88 4.04
N SER A 179 -5.47 -2.69 4.06
CA SER A 179 -6.26 -2.82 5.30
C SER A 179 -6.28 -4.27 5.83
N SER A 180 -5.36 -4.58 6.74
CA SER A 180 -5.21 -5.88 7.40
C SER A 180 -5.06 -5.69 8.92
N THR A 181 -5.21 -6.78 9.69
CA THR A 181 -5.02 -6.73 11.15
C THR A 181 -3.64 -6.18 11.53
N ALA A 182 -2.59 -6.59 10.80
CA ALA A 182 -1.23 -6.09 11.00
C ALA A 182 -1.14 -4.56 10.83
N VAL A 183 -1.76 -4.02 9.78
CA VAL A 183 -1.77 -2.57 9.52
C VAL A 183 -2.62 -1.82 10.54
N ARG A 184 -3.76 -2.37 10.95
CA ARG A 184 -4.55 -1.84 12.06
C ARG A 184 -3.73 -1.70 13.34
N SER A 185 -2.97 -2.74 13.70
CA SER A 185 -2.06 -2.71 14.86
C SER A 185 -0.93 -1.69 14.67
N ALA A 186 -0.31 -1.63 13.49
CA ALA A 186 0.73 -0.65 13.20
C ALA A 186 0.23 0.79 13.35
N VAL A 187 -0.95 1.10 12.83
CA VAL A 187 -1.60 2.42 12.97
C VAL A 187 -1.90 2.72 14.44
N GLY A 188 -2.44 1.76 15.18
CA GLY A 188 -2.69 1.91 16.63
C GLY A 188 -1.42 2.23 17.42
N GLU A 189 -0.32 1.53 17.15
CA GLU A 189 0.96 1.73 17.84
C GLU A 189 1.63 3.07 17.47
N LEU A 190 1.54 3.50 16.20
CA LEU A 190 2.06 4.81 15.76
C LEU A 190 1.25 5.96 16.38
N THR A 191 -0.08 5.90 16.29
CA THR A 191 -0.96 6.94 16.84
C THR A 191 -0.90 7.00 18.37
N GLY A 192 -0.80 5.85 19.05
CA GLY A 192 -0.57 5.77 20.49
C GLY A 192 0.76 6.40 20.94
N ALA A 193 1.77 6.39 20.06
CA ALA A 193 3.04 7.08 20.27
C ALA A 193 3.01 8.57 19.86
N GLY A 194 1.86 9.10 19.44
CA GLY A 194 1.70 10.48 18.99
C GLY A 194 2.30 10.78 17.62
N ILE A 195 2.73 9.76 16.87
CA ILE A 195 3.23 9.88 15.49
C ILE A 195 2.03 9.90 14.56
N ALA A 196 2.01 10.82 13.59
CA ALA A 196 0.88 10.99 12.69
C ALA A 196 0.99 10.10 11.43
N PRO A 197 0.19 9.01 11.31
CA PRO A 197 0.10 8.24 10.08
C PRO A 197 -0.82 8.91 9.05
N VAL A 198 -0.43 8.83 7.78
CA VAL A 198 -1.23 9.19 6.61
C VAL A 198 -1.41 7.95 5.73
N GLY A 199 -2.63 7.43 5.71
CA GLY A 199 -3.04 6.29 4.91
C GLY A 199 -3.11 6.59 3.42
N THR A 200 -2.46 5.76 2.60
CA THR A 200 -2.53 5.86 1.12
C THR A 200 -3.68 5.04 0.56
N THR A 201 -3.81 3.77 1.00
CA THR A 201 -4.80 2.81 0.51
C THR A 201 -5.49 2.02 1.61
N ILE A 202 -5.55 2.56 2.83
CA ILE A 202 -6.35 1.97 3.92
C ILE A 202 -7.80 2.44 3.85
N THR A 203 -8.57 1.77 3.01
CA THR A 203 -9.98 2.10 2.73
C THR A 203 -10.93 1.54 3.79
N ALA A 204 -10.53 0.50 4.54
CA ALA A 204 -11.38 -0.10 5.58
C ALA A 204 -11.97 0.93 6.56
N ASP A 205 -13.25 0.79 6.86
CA ASP A 205 -14.02 1.74 7.69
C ASP A 205 -13.69 1.61 9.19
N ASP A 206 -13.06 0.51 9.61
CA ASP A 206 -12.69 0.24 11.01
C ASP A 206 -11.21 0.53 11.33
N ILE A 207 -10.45 1.00 10.34
CA ILE A 207 -9.15 1.69 10.50
C ILE A 207 -9.39 3.19 10.31
N ALA A 208 -10.28 3.74 11.15
CA ALA A 208 -10.74 5.11 11.06
C ALA A 208 -11.09 5.66 12.45
N ASN A 209 -11.18 6.99 12.53
CA ASN A 209 -11.83 7.68 13.64
C ASN A 209 -13.23 8.14 13.21
N GLY A 210 -14.10 8.41 14.17
CA GLY A 210 -15.43 8.96 13.87
C GLY A 210 -16.15 9.50 15.10
N PRO A 211 -17.43 9.91 14.95
CA PRO A 211 -18.23 10.44 16.05
C PRO A 211 -18.36 9.49 17.25
N GLY A 212 -18.34 8.17 17.00
CA GLY A 212 -18.40 7.13 18.05
C GLY A 212 -17.09 6.89 18.79
N GLY A 213 -15.97 7.49 18.36
CA GLY A 213 -14.67 7.32 19.02
C GLY A 213 -13.49 7.60 18.09
N SER A 214 -12.33 7.90 18.68
CA SER A 214 -11.08 8.10 17.95
C SER A 214 -10.03 7.06 18.38
N PRO A 215 -10.18 5.78 17.96
CA PRO A 215 -9.24 4.72 18.33
C PRO A 215 -7.83 4.90 17.73
N TYR A 216 -7.68 5.76 16.71
CA TYR A 216 -6.41 6.06 16.05
C TYR A 216 -6.16 7.57 16.03
N PRO A 217 -5.97 8.22 17.19
CA PRO A 217 -5.83 9.67 17.25
C PRO A 217 -4.65 10.16 16.39
N GLY A 218 -4.91 11.09 15.49
CA GLY A 218 -3.88 11.61 14.56
C GLY A 218 -3.67 10.80 13.29
N LEU A 219 -4.50 9.79 13.03
CA LEU A 219 -4.63 9.19 11.71
C LEU A 219 -5.31 10.16 10.72
N ALA A 220 -4.73 10.29 9.53
CA ALA A 220 -5.40 10.86 8.36
C ALA A 220 -5.41 9.85 7.20
N ARG A 221 -6.39 9.98 6.31
CA ARG A 221 -6.51 9.14 5.10
C ARG A 221 -6.77 10.02 3.88
N VAL A 222 -6.12 9.71 2.77
CA VAL A 222 -6.37 10.41 1.49
C VAL A 222 -7.27 9.62 0.54
N SER A 223 -7.32 8.30 0.70
CA SER A 223 -8.22 7.42 -0.04
C SER A 223 -9.65 7.46 0.52
N PRO A 224 -10.69 7.35 -0.34
CA PRO A 224 -12.06 7.09 0.14
C PRO A 224 -12.10 5.85 1.05
N THR A 225 -13.13 5.76 1.89
CA THR A 225 -13.40 4.53 2.66
C THR A 225 -14.10 3.49 1.78
N ASN A 226 -14.10 2.22 2.18
CA ASN A 226 -14.90 1.19 1.51
C ASN A 226 -16.39 1.57 1.48
N GLY A 227 -16.91 2.13 2.57
CA GLY A 227 -18.24 2.72 2.60
C GLY A 227 -18.45 3.83 1.56
N ASP A 228 -17.46 4.72 1.38
CA ASP A 228 -17.50 5.79 0.38
C ASP A 228 -17.41 5.26 -1.06
N GLU A 229 -16.53 4.30 -1.32
CA GLU A 229 -16.43 3.59 -2.61
C GLU A 229 -17.75 2.93 -2.96
N ALA A 230 -18.37 2.25 -1.99
CA ALA A 230 -19.63 1.57 -2.16
C ALA A 230 -20.78 2.54 -2.51
N ARG A 231 -20.89 3.65 -1.79
CA ARG A 231 -21.89 4.70 -2.11
C ARG A 231 -21.64 5.33 -3.47
N ALA A 232 -20.38 5.64 -3.80
CA ALA A 232 -20.01 6.20 -5.09
C ALA A 232 -20.38 5.27 -6.26
N LEU A 233 -20.07 3.97 -6.14
CA LEU A 233 -20.46 2.96 -7.13
C LEU A 233 -21.97 2.81 -7.25
N ALA A 234 -22.70 2.82 -6.13
CA ALA A 234 -24.15 2.74 -6.13
C ALA A 234 -24.81 3.95 -6.82
N HIS A 235 -24.32 5.16 -6.54
CA HIS A 235 -24.79 6.39 -7.20
C HIS A 235 -24.48 6.40 -8.69
N PHE A 236 -23.25 6.03 -9.07
CA PHE A 236 -22.84 5.93 -10.47
C PHE A 236 -23.68 4.91 -11.23
N GLY A 237 -23.84 3.70 -10.67
CA GLY A 237 -24.55 2.60 -11.29
C GLY A 237 -26.07 2.75 -11.28
N ARG A 238 -26.62 3.73 -10.55
CA ARG A 238 -28.06 3.85 -10.26
C ARG A 238 -28.65 2.52 -9.81
N VAL A 239 -27.97 1.88 -8.87
CA VAL A 239 -28.16 0.47 -8.53
C VAL A 239 -29.58 0.20 -8.04
N ASP A 240 -30.24 -0.76 -8.69
CA ASP A 240 -31.49 -1.34 -8.22
C ASP A 240 -31.19 -2.57 -7.36
N ALA A 241 -31.35 -2.43 -6.04
CA ALA A 241 -31.10 -3.50 -5.08
C ALA A 241 -31.94 -4.76 -5.36
N ALA A 242 -33.14 -4.63 -5.95
CA ALA A 242 -33.99 -5.77 -6.29
C ALA A 242 -33.40 -6.65 -7.41
N LYS A 243 -32.44 -6.11 -8.16
CA LYS A 243 -31.71 -6.78 -9.25
C LYS A 243 -30.22 -6.90 -8.95
N ALA A 244 -29.84 -6.83 -7.69
CA ALA A 244 -28.44 -6.90 -7.28
C ALA A 244 -28.20 -8.05 -6.30
N LEU A 245 -27.02 -8.64 -6.39
CA LEU A 245 -26.55 -9.77 -5.60
C LEU A 245 -25.20 -9.41 -4.97
N LEU A 246 -24.94 -9.89 -3.75
CA LEU A 246 -23.61 -9.82 -3.13
C LEU A 246 -22.89 -11.15 -3.26
N VAL A 247 -21.62 -11.11 -3.67
CA VAL A 247 -20.66 -12.21 -3.53
C VAL A 247 -19.56 -11.71 -2.60
N HIS A 248 -19.29 -12.40 -1.49
CA HIS A 248 -18.29 -11.93 -0.54
C HIS A 248 -17.48 -13.04 0.12
N ASP A 249 -16.29 -12.66 0.56
CA ASP A 249 -15.42 -13.49 1.38
C ASP A 249 -15.96 -13.60 2.81
N THR A 250 -15.73 -14.77 3.42
CA THR A 250 -16.04 -15.05 4.82
C THR A 250 -14.81 -15.06 5.72
N ARG A 251 -13.59 -15.01 5.16
CA ARG A 251 -12.36 -14.94 5.95
C ARG A 251 -12.37 -13.66 6.79
N THR A 252 -12.12 -13.81 8.09
CA THR A 252 -12.07 -12.70 9.04
C THR A 252 -10.63 -12.22 9.27
N GLY A 253 -10.47 -10.97 9.74
CA GLY A 253 -9.15 -10.38 10.04
C GLY A 253 -8.51 -9.67 8.84
N ASP A 254 -9.20 -9.68 7.69
CA ASP A 254 -8.94 -8.86 6.53
C ASP A 254 -9.91 -7.67 6.55
N HIS A 255 -9.48 -6.59 7.18
CA HIS A 255 -10.29 -5.39 7.40
C HIS A 255 -10.81 -4.77 6.10
N TYR A 256 -10.05 -4.87 5.00
CA TYR A 256 -10.56 -4.45 3.69
C TYR A 256 -11.83 -5.21 3.33
N THR A 257 -11.76 -6.54 3.37
CA THR A 257 -12.85 -7.39 2.91
C THR A 257 -14.04 -7.35 3.86
N ASP A 258 -13.77 -7.31 5.17
CA ASP A 258 -14.79 -7.24 6.21
C ASP A 258 -15.65 -5.98 6.05
N THR A 259 -15.06 -4.77 5.98
CA THR A 259 -15.88 -3.56 5.89
C THR A 259 -16.45 -3.30 4.50
N LEU A 260 -15.80 -3.78 3.42
CA LEU A 260 -16.38 -3.71 2.07
C LEU A 260 -17.64 -4.59 1.96
N LYS A 261 -17.60 -5.80 2.52
CA LYS A 261 -18.78 -6.66 2.63
C LYS A 261 -19.88 -5.96 3.41
N ASP A 262 -19.58 -5.35 4.55
CA ASP A 262 -20.58 -4.67 5.38
C ASP A 262 -21.21 -3.48 4.62
N ALA A 263 -20.39 -2.68 3.92
CA ALA A 263 -20.84 -1.58 3.09
C ALA A 263 -21.78 -2.04 1.96
N PHE A 264 -21.41 -3.09 1.22
CA PHE A 264 -22.27 -3.64 0.17
C PHE A 264 -23.53 -4.32 0.74
N SER A 265 -23.43 -4.99 1.89
CA SER A 265 -24.58 -5.60 2.57
C SER A 265 -25.60 -4.53 2.97
N ALA A 266 -25.15 -3.39 3.48
CA ALA A 266 -26.02 -2.27 3.83
C ALA A 266 -26.74 -1.69 2.60
N LEU A 267 -26.02 -1.52 1.47
CA LEU A 267 -26.61 -1.06 0.20
C LEU A 267 -27.63 -2.04 -0.36
N LEU A 268 -27.41 -3.34 -0.17
CA LEU A 268 -28.24 -4.43 -0.70
C LEU A 268 -29.21 -5.00 0.32
N ALA A 269 -29.49 -4.29 1.42
CA ALA A 269 -30.41 -4.76 2.48
C ALA A 269 -31.84 -5.08 1.98
N ARG A 270 -32.23 -4.55 0.82
CA ARG A 270 -33.52 -4.81 0.16
C ARG A 270 -33.43 -5.79 -1.01
N SER A 271 -32.27 -6.39 -1.25
CA SER A 271 -32.13 -7.44 -2.25
C SER A 271 -32.95 -8.67 -1.85
N PRO A 272 -33.65 -9.32 -2.79
CA PRO A 272 -34.34 -10.58 -2.51
C PRO A 272 -33.39 -11.79 -2.45
N TYR A 273 -32.10 -11.61 -2.74
CA TYR A 273 -31.13 -12.68 -2.86
C TYR A 273 -30.22 -12.76 -1.63
N GLU A 274 -30.02 -13.97 -1.11
CA GLU A 274 -28.98 -14.22 -0.12
C GLU A 274 -27.59 -13.99 -0.73
N PRO A 275 -26.63 -13.45 0.05
CA PRO A 275 -25.25 -13.33 -0.39
C PRO A 275 -24.66 -14.70 -0.74
N GLN A 276 -23.87 -14.74 -1.80
CA GLN A 276 -23.08 -15.91 -2.16
C GLN A 276 -21.72 -15.84 -1.49
N LEU A 277 -21.33 -16.94 -0.86
CA LEU A 277 -20.18 -16.98 0.04
C LEU A 277 -19.01 -17.72 -0.58
N PHE A 278 -17.81 -17.19 -0.37
CA PHE A 278 -16.56 -17.93 -0.55
C PHE A 278 -15.64 -17.68 0.64
N THR A 279 -14.61 -18.51 0.80
CA THR A 279 -13.59 -18.33 1.84
C THR A 279 -12.24 -18.37 1.16
N SER A 280 -11.47 -17.28 1.22
CA SER A 280 -10.06 -17.28 0.76
C SER A 280 -9.14 -17.95 1.78
N ASP A 281 -7.94 -18.32 1.33
CA ASP A 281 -6.88 -18.84 2.19
C ASP A 281 -6.35 -17.75 3.15
N GLU A 282 -5.58 -18.16 4.16
CA GLU A 282 -4.94 -17.22 5.10
C GLU A 282 -4.05 -16.18 4.39
N ASP A 283 -3.30 -16.62 3.38
CA ASP A 283 -2.63 -15.74 2.43
C ASP A 283 -3.65 -15.30 1.36
N PRO A 284 -4.13 -14.04 1.38
CA PRO A 284 -5.12 -13.55 0.42
C PRO A 284 -4.63 -13.60 -1.03
N ASN A 285 -3.32 -13.65 -1.25
CA ASN A 285 -2.72 -13.69 -2.58
C ASN A 285 -2.51 -15.14 -3.08
N ALA A 286 -2.84 -16.15 -2.27
CA ALA A 286 -2.76 -17.53 -2.69
C ALA A 286 -3.90 -17.88 -3.67
N GLU A 287 -3.59 -18.73 -4.66
CA GLU A 287 -4.59 -19.23 -5.61
C GLU A 287 -5.69 -20.04 -4.92
N GLY A 288 -5.33 -20.82 -3.89
CA GLY A 288 -6.27 -21.62 -3.12
C GLY A 288 -7.26 -22.44 -3.95
N THR A 289 -8.46 -22.64 -3.38
CA THR A 289 -9.54 -23.43 -4.02
C THR A 289 -10.78 -22.61 -4.39
N THR A 290 -10.76 -21.28 -4.21
CA THR A 290 -11.91 -20.39 -4.43
C THR A 290 -12.47 -20.47 -5.85
N ALA A 291 -11.63 -20.77 -6.85
CA ALA A 291 -12.08 -21.04 -8.22
C ALA A 291 -13.12 -22.18 -8.32
N ASN A 292 -13.07 -23.18 -7.44
CA ASN A 292 -14.05 -24.27 -7.40
C ASN A 292 -15.42 -23.77 -6.91
N THR A 293 -15.42 -22.99 -5.84
CA THR A 293 -16.63 -22.36 -5.30
C THR A 293 -17.22 -21.38 -6.30
N PHE A 294 -16.40 -20.57 -6.98
CA PHE A 294 -16.90 -19.62 -7.96
C PHE A 294 -17.62 -20.28 -9.13
N ARG A 295 -17.17 -21.45 -9.61
CA ARG A 295 -17.94 -22.22 -10.61
C ARG A 295 -19.36 -22.52 -10.12
N GLN A 296 -19.53 -22.94 -8.87
CA GLN A 296 -20.84 -23.21 -8.28
C GLN A 296 -21.67 -21.92 -8.14
N ILE A 297 -21.06 -20.84 -7.62
CA ILE A 297 -21.70 -19.52 -7.50
C ILE A 297 -22.23 -19.04 -8.84
N THR A 298 -21.51 -19.27 -9.96
CA THR A 298 -21.99 -18.85 -11.28
C THR A 298 -23.29 -19.54 -11.70
N HIS A 299 -23.52 -20.78 -11.29
CA HIS A 299 -24.81 -21.46 -11.52
C HIS A 299 -25.92 -20.78 -10.73
N LEU A 300 -25.66 -20.49 -9.45
CA LEU A 300 -26.63 -19.82 -8.57
C LEU A 300 -26.97 -18.41 -9.08
N VAL A 301 -25.97 -17.65 -9.53
CA VAL A 301 -26.17 -16.34 -10.18
C VAL A 301 -27.07 -16.47 -11.41
N CYS A 302 -26.87 -17.51 -12.23
CA CYS A 302 -27.69 -17.78 -13.41
C CYS A 302 -29.16 -18.09 -13.08
N ASP A 303 -29.45 -18.59 -11.88
CA ASP A 303 -30.81 -18.90 -11.42
C ASP A 303 -31.55 -17.68 -10.84
N THR A 304 -30.84 -16.57 -10.59
CA THR A 304 -31.44 -15.30 -10.13
C THR A 304 -31.91 -14.42 -11.30
N ARG A 305 -32.61 -13.32 -11.00
CA ARG A 305 -32.82 -12.20 -11.95
C ARG A 305 -31.84 -11.03 -11.73
N ALA A 306 -30.76 -11.25 -10.97
CA ALA A 306 -29.78 -10.20 -10.74
C ALA A 306 -29.08 -9.80 -12.04
N GLU A 307 -28.86 -8.51 -12.24
CA GLU A 307 -28.11 -7.93 -13.36
C GLU A 307 -26.80 -7.31 -12.86
N THR A 308 -26.75 -6.94 -11.58
CA THR A 308 -25.58 -6.37 -10.91
C THR A 308 -25.08 -7.31 -9.82
N ILE A 309 -23.77 -7.50 -9.75
CA ILE A 309 -23.11 -8.31 -8.74
C ILE A 309 -22.11 -7.40 -8.02
N PHE A 310 -22.28 -7.25 -6.72
CA PHE A 310 -21.27 -6.63 -5.88
C PHE A 310 -20.30 -7.72 -5.41
N PHE A 311 -19.00 -7.47 -5.56
CA PHE A 311 -17.96 -8.41 -5.15
C PHE A 311 -17.10 -7.79 -4.05
N ALA A 312 -17.12 -8.39 -2.86
CA ALA A 312 -16.27 -8.01 -1.73
C ALA A 312 -15.22 -9.11 -1.47
N GLY A 313 -14.00 -8.88 -1.96
CA GLY A 313 -12.86 -9.78 -1.82
C GLY A 313 -11.59 -9.20 -2.43
N ARG A 314 -10.46 -9.88 -2.25
CA ARG A 314 -9.15 -9.45 -2.76
C ARG A 314 -8.97 -9.75 -4.25
N HIS A 315 -7.99 -9.09 -4.88
CA HIS A 315 -7.76 -9.13 -6.32
C HIS A 315 -7.60 -10.54 -6.91
N VAL A 316 -6.95 -11.48 -6.21
CA VAL A 316 -6.80 -12.88 -6.67
C VAL A 316 -8.15 -13.56 -6.79
N GLN A 317 -8.99 -13.48 -5.76
CA GLN A 317 -10.32 -14.09 -5.78
C GLN A 317 -11.25 -13.36 -6.75
N LEU A 318 -11.15 -12.02 -6.85
CA LEU A 318 -11.88 -11.25 -7.85
C LEU A 318 -11.56 -11.72 -9.27
N ARG A 319 -10.27 -11.90 -9.62
CA ARG A 319 -9.86 -12.45 -10.92
C ARG A 319 -10.50 -13.82 -11.15
N GLN A 320 -10.39 -14.73 -10.19
CA GLN A 320 -10.96 -16.07 -10.33
C GLN A 320 -12.49 -16.04 -10.52
N PHE A 321 -13.19 -15.16 -9.82
CA PHE A 321 -14.62 -14.95 -9.98
C PHE A 321 -14.96 -14.42 -11.38
N VAL A 322 -14.24 -13.42 -11.88
CA VAL A 322 -14.43 -12.87 -13.24
C VAL A 322 -14.21 -13.96 -14.30
N ASN A 323 -13.16 -14.76 -14.17
CA ASN A 323 -12.89 -15.88 -15.08
C ASN A 323 -14.04 -16.91 -15.07
N ALA A 324 -14.49 -17.30 -13.88
CA ALA A 324 -15.60 -18.24 -13.73
C ALA A 324 -16.91 -17.67 -14.32
N LEU A 325 -17.21 -16.39 -14.06
CA LEU A 325 -18.41 -15.73 -14.56
C LEU A 325 -18.39 -15.54 -16.09
N GLY A 326 -17.20 -15.33 -16.67
CA GLY A 326 -17.01 -15.38 -18.12
C GLY A 326 -17.27 -16.75 -18.75
N ALA A 327 -17.14 -17.83 -17.98
CA ALA A 327 -17.38 -19.21 -18.40
C ALA A 327 -18.78 -19.74 -18.06
N ARG A 328 -19.64 -18.92 -17.43
CA ARG A 328 -21.00 -19.29 -16.98
C ARG A 328 -21.87 -19.90 -18.11
N GLY A 329 -22.88 -20.67 -17.71
CA GLY A 329 -23.84 -21.31 -18.62
C GLY A 329 -24.83 -20.33 -19.28
N CYS A 330 -25.35 -19.36 -18.53
CA CYS A 330 -26.31 -18.35 -19.02
C CYS A 330 -25.63 -17.20 -19.78
N LYS A 331 -25.04 -17.51 -20.94
CA LYS A 331 -24.27 -16.55 -21.76
C LYS A 331 -25.13 -15.50 -22.45
N ASP A 332 -26.42 -15.76 -22.60
CA ASP A 332 -27.43 -14.85 -23.12
C ASP A 332 -27.73 -13.67 -22.16
N ARG A 333 -27.43 -13.83 -20.86
CA ARG A 333 -27.62 -12.80 -19.85
C ARG A 333 -26.40 -11.90 -19.74
N ALA A 334 -26.60 -10.61 -19.54
CA ALA A 334 -25.52 -9.67 -19.23
C ALA A 334 -25.41 -9.43 -17.72
N PHE A 335 -24.17 -9.27 -17.23
CA PHE A 335 -23.89 -8.97 -15.82
C PHE A 335 -22.92 -7.80 -15.70
N THR A 336 -23.14 -6.96 -14.70
CA THR A 336 -22.18 -5.95 -14.25
C THR A 336 -21.65 -6.34 -12.88
N VAL A 337 -20.34 -6.52 -12.77
CA VAL A 337 -19.63 -6.69 -11.50
C VAL A 337 -19.15 -5.32 -11.03
N LEU A 338 -19.51 -4.93 -9.81
CA LEU A 338 -19.03 -3.75 -9.11
C LEU A 338 -18.18 -4.19 -7.91
N THR A 339 -16.99 -3.61 -7.74
CA THR A 339 -16.06 -3.98 -6.66
C THR A 339 -15.21 -2.78 -6.23
N GLY A 340 -14.54 -2.90 -5.09
CA GLY A 340 -13.67 -1.85 -4.56
C GLY A 340 -12.35 -1.71 -5.33
N ASP A 341 -11.44 -0.92 -4.79
CA ASP A 341 -10.14 -0.57 -5.38
C ASP A 341 -9.21 -1.74 -5.74
N GLU A 342 -9.38 -2.93 -5.16
CA GLU A 342 -8.67 -4.16 -5.55
C GLU A 342 -8.91 -4.55 -7.03
N GLY A 343 -9.97 -4.03 -7.67
CA GLY A 343 -10.15 -4.16 -9.12
C GLY A 343 -9.00 -3.57 -9.95
N SER A 344 -8.22 -2.63 -9.39
CA SER A 344 -7.08 -2.00 -10.06
C SER A 344 -5.92 -2.96 -10.39
N TYR A 345 -5.87 -4.14 -9.76
CA TYR A 345 -4.86 -5.17 -10.04
C TYR A 345 -5.16 -5.95 -11.31
N LEU A 346 -6.44 -6.12 -11.66
CA LEU A 346 -6.89 -6.96 -12.77
C LEU A 346 -6.30 -6.55 -14.12
N GLY A 347 -6.04 -5.26 -14.32
CA GLY A 347 -5.48 -4.72 -15.55
C GLY A 347 -4.08 -5.25 -15.88
N ALA A 348 -3.30 -5.64 -14.87
CA ALA A 348 -1.95 -6.18 -15.03
C ALA A 348 -1.86 -7.69 -14.73
N ASP A 349 -2.97 -8.30 -14.29
CA ASP A 349 -3.00 -9.72 -13.93
C ASP A 349 -2.92 -10.61 -15.18
N PRO A 350 -1.86 -11.43 -15.35
CA PRO A 350 -1.68 -12.29 -16.52
C PRO A 350 -2.63 -13.50 -16.52
N GLN A 351 -3.22 -13.86 -15.38
CA GLN A 351 -4.14 -14.99 -15.24
C GLN A 351 -5.60 -14.58 -15.46
N LEU A 352 -5.89 -13.28 -15.65
CA LEU A 352 -7.22 -12.84 -16.05
C LEU A 352 -7.54 -13.32 -17.48
N ASP A 353 -8.58 -14.12 -17.63
CA ASP A 353 -9.13 -14.50 -18.94
C ASP A 353 -9.81 -13.28 -19.56
N ARG A 354 -9.09 -12.56 -20.42
CA ARG A 354 -9.61 -11.38 -21.12
C ARG A 354 -10.81 -11.69 -22.03
N SER A 355 -11.02 -12.95 -22.41
CA SER A 355 -12.22 -13.35 -23.17
C SER A 355 -13.48 -13.38 -22.29
N ALA A 356 -13.34 -13.42 -20.96
CA ALA A 356 -14.45 -13.33 -20.03
C ALA A 356 -15.24 -12.01 -20.21
N LEU A 357 -14.54 -10.93 -20.56
CA LEU A 357 -15.08 -9.58 -20.71
C LEU A 357 -15.87 -9.37 -22.01
N GLU A 358 -15.83 -10.30 -22.95
CA GLU A 358 -16.55 -10.20 -24.24
C GLU A 358 -17.94 -10.83 -24.19
N LYS A 359 -18.24 -11.60 -23.15
CA LYS A 359 -19.44 -12.44 -23.06
C LYS A 359 -20.51 -11.75 -22.21
N GLY A 360 -20.86 -10.50 -22.54
CA GLY A 360 -21.86 -9.73 -21.80
C GLY A 360 -21.50 -9.46 -20.34
N LEU A 361 -20.21 -9.49 -19.99
CA LEU A 361 -19.72 -9.24 -18.63
C LEU A 361 -18.98 -7.90 -18.59
N THR A 362 -19.49 -6.98 -17.79
CA THR A 362 -18.82 -5.72 -17.47
C THR A 362 -18.25 -5.80 -16.07
N VAL A 363 -16.98 -5.46 -15.89
CA VAL A 363 -16.35 -5.37 -14.55
C VAL A 363 -15.90 -3.93 -14.33
N ARG A 364 -16.42 -3.31 -13.29
CA ARG A 364 -16.08 -1.93 -12.90
C ARG A 364 -15.67 -1.88 -11.44
N TYR A 365 -14.73 -1.00 -11.15
CA TYR A 365 -14.22 -0.82 -9.80
C TYR A 365 -14.08 0.65 -9.42
N ALA A 366 -14.13 0.91 -8.13
CA ALA A 366 -13.83 2.21 -7.53
C ALA A 366 -12.31 2.38 -7.44
N ALA A 367 -11.69 3.08 -8.38
CA ALA A 367 -10.27 3.37 -8.28
C ALA A 367 -10.02 4.50 -7.27
N LEU A 368 -8.85 4.51 -6.63
CA LEU A 368 -8.45 5.58 -5.71
C LEU A 368 -7.97 6.85 -6.45
N ALA A 369 -7.50 6.68 -7.69
CA ALA A 369 -7.11 7.73 -8.60
C ALA A 369 -7.03 7.17 -10.03
N HIS A 370 -7.08 8.03 -11.05
CA HIS A 370 -6.85 7.62 -12.44
C HIS A 370 -6.29 8.79 -13.27
N PRO A 371 -5.34 8.56 -14.21
CA PRO A 371 -4.71 9.62 -15.01
C PRO A 371 -5.69 10.44 -15.86
N ASP A 372 -6.75 9.81 -16.34
CA ASP A 372 -7.77 10.47 -17.16
C ASP A 372 -8.84 11.22 -16.35
N ALA A 373 -8.83 11.12 -15.01
CA ALA A 373 -9.93 11.61 -14.18
C ALA A 373 -10.01 13.14 -14.07
N TRP A 374 -8.91 13.84 -14.38
CA TRP A 374 -8.81 15.30 -14.22
C TRP A 374 -8.41 16.04 -15.50
N ARG A 375 -8.39 15.35 -16.65
CA ARG A 375 -8.15 15.96 -17.97
C ARG A 375 -9.39 15.83 -18.83
N ALA A 376 -9.83 16.95 -19.40
CA ALA A 376 -10.87 16.93 -20.43
C ALA A 376 -10.37 16.15 -21.65
N ARG A 377 -11.29 15.41 -22.27
CA ARG A 377 -11.06 14.65 -23.50
C ARG A 377 -12.38 14.51 -24.25
N ASP A 378 -12.33 14.02 -25.48
CA ASP A 378 -13.54 13.81 -26.28
C ASP A 378 -14.56 12.97 -25.51
N GLY A 379 -15.77 13.51 -25.32
CA GLY A 379 -16.85 12.87 -24.57
C GLY A 379 -16.72 12.87 -23.05
N TYR A 380 -15.73 13.56 -22.47
CA TYR A 380 -15.58 13.71 -21.02
C TYR A 380 -15.09 15.10 -20.62
N GLU A 381 -15.92 15.78 -19.84
CA GLU A 381 -15.57 17.03 -19.15
C GLU A 381 -15.16 16.73 -17.71
N ALA A 382 -14.01 17.27 -17.29
CA ALA A 382 -13.58 17.17 -15.91
C ALA A 382 -14.55 17.96 -15.00
N PRO A 383 -14.90 17.45 -13.80
CA PRO A 383 -15.74 18.17 -12.86
C PRO A 383 -15.17 19.55 -12.51
N ALA A 384 -16.05 20.56 -12.39
CA ALA A 384 -15.66 21.92 -12.04
C ALA A 384 -15.16 22.06 -10.58
N THR A 385 -15.58 21.16 -9.69
CA THR A 385 -15.19 21.13 -8.27
C THR A 385 -14.76 19.72 -7.84
N GLY A 386 -14.13 19.63 -6.67
CA GLY A 386 -13.62 18.37 -6.12
C GLY A 386 -12.22 17.99 -6.58
N GLY A 387 -11.60 18.79 -7.46
CA GLY A 387 -10.23 18.61 -7.94
C GLY A 387 -9.86 19.69 -8.95
N SER A 388 -8.71 19.54 -9.60
CA SER A 388 -8.33 20.43 -10.71
C SER A 388 -7.35 19.77 -11.68
N THR A 389 -7.46 20.12 -12.96
CA THR A 389 -6.49 19.73 -14.00
C THR A 389 -5.09 20.25 -13.68
N ALA A 390 -4.99 21.47 -13.15
CA ALA A 390 -3.70 22.08 -12.80
C ALA A 390 -2.92 21.30 -11.74
N ALA A 391 -3.60 20.77 -10.72
CA ALA A 391 -2.98 19.93 -9.70
C ALA A 391 -2.45 18.61 -10.30
N TYR A 392 -3.27 17.95 -11.12
CA TYR A 392 -2.86 16.73 -11.81
C TYR A 392 -1.69 16.96 -12.78
N ASP A 393 -1.73 18.04 -13.58
CA ASP A 393 -0.63 18.37 -14.49
C ASP A 393 0.66 18.73 -13.76
N THR A 394 0.57 19.31 -12.56
CA THR A 394 1.74 19.53 -11.70
C THR A 394 2.38 18.21 -11.30
N PHE A 395 1.58 17.22 -10.90
CA PHE A 395 2.07 15.87 -10.64
C PHE A 395 2.73 15.26 -11.87
N VAL A 396 2.07 15.30 -13.04
CA VAL A 396 2.63 14.70 -14.27
C VAL A 396 3.94 15.35 -14.68
N ARG A 397 4.06 16.68 -14.61
CA ARG A 397 5.32 17.38 -14.87
C ARG A 397 6.42 16.97 -13.90
N THR A 398 6.09 16.92 -12.61
CA THR A 398 7.03 16.52 -11.55
C THR A 398 7.50 15.09 -11.76
N LEU A 399 6.58 14.15 -12.06
CA LEU A 399 6.92 12.76 -12.34
C LEU A 399 7.84 12.62 -13.55
N ALA A 400 7.58 13.39 -14.62
CA ALA A 400 8.42 13.41 -15.81
C ALA A 400 9.82 13.98 -15.53
N GLU A 401 9.93 14.96 -14.63
CA GLU A 401 11.20 15.51 -14.15
C GLU A 401 11.98 14.47 -13.35
N VAL A 402 11.36 13.87 -12.34
CA VAL A 402 12.02 12.87 -11.50
C VAL A 402 12.32 11.56 -12.23
N ALA A 403 11.70 11.30 -13.38
CA ALA A 403 12.03 10.17 -14.24
C ALA A 403 13.40 10.27 -14.93
N LYS A 404 14.01 11.46 -14.96
CA LYS A 404 15.23 11.75 -15.73
C LYS A 404 16.34 12.30 -14.83
N ALA A 405 17.58 12.21 -15.30
CA ALA A 405 18.71 12.83 -14.62
C ALA A 405 18.52 14.36 -14.53
N PRO A 406 18.98 15.02 -13.44
CA PRO A 406 19.78 14.45 -12.34
C PRO A 406 18.97 13.78 -11.22
N ALA A 407 17.64 13.96 -11.17
CA ALA A 407 16.80 13.42 -10.09
C ALA A 407 16.65 11.89 -10.18
N GLY A 408 16.28 11.40 -11.37
CA GLY A 408 16.09 9.99 -11.70
C GLY A 408 17.36 9.26 -12.18
N PRO A 409 17.21 8.07 -12.77
CA PRO A 409 15.96 7.39 -13.12
C PRO A 409 15.23 6.81 -11.90
N ILE A 410 13.92 6.55 -12.05
CA ILE A 410 13.04 5.95 -11.00
C ILE A 410 12.30 4.69 -11.47
N GLY A 411 12.70 4.12 -12.60
CA GLY A 411 12.01 2.99 -13.24
C GLY A 411 10.81 3.39 -14.09
N PRO A 412 10.07 2.40 -14.62
CA PRO A 412 8.85 2.65 -15.41
C PRO A 412 7.75 3.31 -14.57
N THR A 413 7.13 4.37 -15.09
CA THR A 413 6.17 5.23 -14.38
C THR A 413 4.74 5.10 -14.93
N ALA A 414 4.21 3.88 -14.96
CA ALA A 414 2.83 3.67 -15.39
C ALA A 414 1.84 4.25 -14.36
N LEU A 415 0.75 4.87 -14.82
CA LEU A 415 -0.22 5.57 -13.95
C LEU A 415 -1.59 4.92 -13.89
N ALA A 416 -1.85 3.89 -14.70
CA ALA A 416 -3.19 3.33 -14.89
C ALA A 416 -3.79 2.67 -13.63
N ASP A 417 -2.96 2.25 -12.67
CA ASP A 417 -3.41 1.70 -11.39
C ASP A 417 -3.72 2.77 -10.33
N GLY A 418 -3.44 4.06 -10.63
CA GLY A 418 -3.65 5.19 -9.74
C GLY A 418 -2.66 5.30 -8.58
N GLN A 419 -1.76 4.34 -8.40
CA GLN A 419 -1.01 4.17 -7.16
C GLN A 419 0.00 5.31 -6.92
N ALA A 420 0.74 5.71 -7.97
CA ALA A 420 1.66 6.84 -7.87
C ALA A 420 0.92 8.17 -7.61
N ILE A 421 -0.32 8.30 -8.09
CA ILE A 421 -1.12 9.52 -7.91
C ILE A 421 -1.55 9.64 -6.43
N ILE A 422 -2.09 8.56 -5.85
CA ILE A 422 -2.56 8.60 -4.45
C ILE A 422 -1.40 8.70 -3.45
N ALA A 423 -0.24 8.09 -3.75
CA ALA A 423 0.96 8.20 -2.93
C ALA A 423 1.56 9.62 -2.91
N TYR A 424 1.57 10.28 -4.06
CA TYR A 424 1.96 11.70 -4.18
C TYR A 424 1.07 12.59 -3.31
N ASP A 425 -0.24 12.33 -3.31
CA ASP A 425 -1.23 13.06 -2.51
C ASP A 425 -1.08 12.82 -1.00
N ALA A 426 -0.85 11.56 -0.60
CA ALA A 426 -0.63 11.21 0.80
C ALA A 426 0.63 11.86 1.37
N LEU A 427 1.75 11.82 0.64
CA LEU A 427 2.94 12.54 1.06
C LEU A 427 2.69 14.05 1.06
N GLY A 428 1.89 14.55 0.12
CA GLY A 428 1.52 15.97 0.06
C GLY A 428 0.75 16.44 1.29
N ALA A 429 -0.20 15.64 1.78
CA ALA A 429 -0.90 15.88 3.03
C ALA A 429 0.04 15.86 4.24
N ALA A 430 0.96 14.89 4.31
CA ALA A 430 1.96 14.81 5.37
C ALA A 430 2.91 16.02 5.39
N VAL A 431 3.44 16.40 4.23
CA VAL A 431 4.32 17.58 4.08
C VAL A 431 3.60 18.85 4.49
N ARG A 432 2.35 19.03 4.05
CA ARG A 432 1.53 20.18 4.44
C ARG A 432 1.40 20.26 5.96
N ALA A 433 0.97 19.17 6.61
CA ALA A 433 0.78 19.19 8.06
C ALA A 433 2.08 19.43 8.83
N VAL A 434 3.21 18.87 8.38
CA VAL A 434 4.53 19.15 8.98
C VAL A 434 4.84 20.65 8.91
N ARG A 435 4.61 21.29 7.76
CA ARG A 435 4.90 22.73 7.57
C ARG A 435 3.96 23.61 8.37
N GLU A 436 2.65 23.35 8.31
CA GLU A 436 1.65 24.14 9.06
C GLU A 436 1.80 23.98 10.58
N ALA A 437 2.28 22.82 11.04
CA ALA A 437 2.60 22.59 12.44
C ALA A 437 3.92 23.25 12.89
N THR A 438 4.75 23.74 11.96
CA THR A 438 6.07 24.31 12.28
C THR A 438 5.90 25.74 12.76
N PRO A 439 6.20 26.05 14.04
CA PRO A 439 6.04 27.41 14.55
C PRO A 439 6.97 28.40 13.85
N ALA A 440 6.55 29.66 13.75
CA ALA A 440 7.39 30.73 13.22
C ALA A 440 8.74 30.80 13.96
N GLY A 441 9.84 30.88 13.19
CA GLY A 441 11.20 30.90 13.73
C GLY A 441 11.73 29.55 14.21
N ARG A 442 11.02 28.44 13.95
CA ARG A 442 11.50 27.07 14.21
C ARG A 442 11.70 26.33 12.90
N HIS A 443 12.63 25.37 12.90
CA HIS A 443 12.88 24.48 11.76
C HIS A 443 12.02 23.22 11.81
N LEU A 444 11.51 22.83 12.97
CA LEU A 444 10.77 21.58 13.15
C LEU A 444 9.51 21.79 14.00
N PRO A 445 8.41 21.11 13.68
CA PRO A 445 7.23 21.10 14.52
C PRO A 445 7.42 20.15 15.72
N PRO A 446 6.69 20.35 16.83
CA PRO A 446 6.45 19.27 17.79
C PRO A 446 5.72 18.11 17.11
N VAL A 447 6.07 16.86 17.46
CA VAL A 447 5.54 15.66 16.80
C VAL A 447 4.01 15.61 16.87
N ALA A 448 3.44 15.90 18.04
CA ALA A 448 2.00 15.86 18.27
C ALA A 448 1.23 16.95 17.50
N ASP A 449 1.87 18.05 17.12
CA ASP A 449 1.20 19.17 16.43
C ASP A 449 0.94 18.88 14.95
N VAL A 450 1.65 17.92 14.36
CA VAL A 450 1.41 17.47 12.98
C VAL A 450 0.00 16.89 12.86
N ALA A 451 -0.38 15.99 13.76
CA ALA A 451 -1.70 15.39 13.79
C ALA A 451 -2.83 16.40 14.05
N ARG A 452 -2.54 17.51 14.74
CA ARG A 452 -3.52 18.57 15.02
C ARG A 452 -3.90 19.39 13.80
N GLN A 453 -3.19 19.22 12.67
CA GLN A 453 -3.49 19.93 11.43
C GLN A 453 -4.65 19.30 10.65
N TRP A 454 -4.97 18.01 10.85
CA TRP A 454 -5.99 17.32 10.05
C TRP A 454 -7.35 18.01 10.02
N PRO A 455 -7.91 18.49 11.15
CA PRO A 455 -9.18 19.21 11.14
C PRO A 455 -9.17 20.52 10.33
N GLN A 456 -7.98 21.06 10.01
CA GLN A 456 -7.82 22.29 9.22
C GLN A 456 -7.69 22.02 7.72
N VAL A 457 -7.47 20.78 7.28
CA VAL A 457 -7.30 20.45 5.86
C VAL A 457 -8.66 20.46 5.15
N LYS A 458 -9.24 21.63 4.92
CA LYS A 458 -10.55 21.87 4.27
C LYS A 458 -10.65 23.35 3.86
N GLY A 459 -11.72 23.76 3.18
CA GLY A 459 -11.86 25.18 2.83
C GLY A 459 -10.80 25.63 1.83
N SER A 460 -10.19 26.78 2.11
CA SER A 460 -9.00 27.29 1.43
C SER A 460 -7.71 26.53 1.78
N LEU A 461 -7.71 25.74 2.87
CA LEU A 461 -6.56 24.98 3.38
C LEU A 461 -6.55 23.51 2.93
N LYS A 462 -7.47 23.10 2.06
CA LYS A 462 -7.48 21.78 1.44
C LYS A 462 -6.17 21.51 0.69
N VAL A 463 -5.78 20.23 0.56
CA VAL A 463 -4.68 19.86 -0.34
C VAL A 463 -5.23 19.75 -1.76
N GLN A 464 -4.58 20.44 -2.69
CA GLN A 464 -4.82 20.35 -4.12
C GLN A 464 -4.11 19.10 -4.67
N GLY A 465 -4.70 17.94 -4.41
CA GLY A 465 -4.15 16.64 -4.80
C GLY A 465 -4.30 16.36 -6.30
N ALA A 466 -3.39 15.56 -6.84
CA ALA A 466 -3.43 15.04 -8.20
C ALA A 466 -4.56 14.01 -8.40
N SER A 467 -5.03 13.35 -7.34
CA SER A 467 -6.24 12.52 -7.33
C SER A 467 -7.53 13.33 -7.10
N GLY A 468 -7.43 14.66 -7.00
CA GLY A 468 -8.52 15.56 -6.61
C GLY A 468 -8.29 16.14 -5.22
N TRP A 469 -9.22 16.97 -4.76
CA TRP A 469 -9.10 17.62 -3.45
C TRP A 469 -9.00 16.60 -2.33
N ILE A 470 -8.20 16.94 -1.32
CA ILE A 470 -8.15 16.22 -0.04
C ILE A 470 -8.66 17.21 1.00
N CYS A 471 -9.86 16.93 1.48
CA CYS A 471 -10.53 17.70 2.51
C CYS A 471 -10.88 16.71 3.62
N LEU A 472 -10.38 16.91 4.83
CA LEU A 472 -10.53 15.97 5.93
C LEU A 472 -11.63 16.45 6.88
N ASP A 473 -12.44 15.53 7.38
CA ASP A 473 -13.31 15.80 8.52
C ASP A 473 -12.50 15.99 9.81
N ASN A 474 -13.17 16.23 10.94
CA ASN A 474 -12.49 16.43 12.22
C ASN A 474 -11.85 15.14 12.78
N TYR A 475 -12.06 14.01 12.10
CA TYR A 475 -11.58 12.69 12.46
C TYR A 475 -10.42 12.23 11.54
N GLY A 476 -10.04 13.04 10.57
CA GLY A 476 -8.96 12.74 9.62
C GLY A 476 -9.41 11.89 8.42
N ASN A 477 -10.71 11.72 8.19
CA ASN A 477 -11.23 10.99 7.05
C ASN A 477 -11.52 11.95 5.88
N PRO A 478 -11.32 11.53 4.64
CA PRO A 478 -11.60 12.40 3.51
C PRO A 478 -13.11 12.55 3.31
N TYR A 479 -13.56 13.79 3.09
CA TYR A 479 -14.96 14.10 2.85
C TYR A 479 -15.27 14.12 1.35
N ASN A 480 -16.28 13.33 0.96
CA ASN A 480 -16.81 13.26 -0.41
C ASN A 480 -15.67 13.21 -1.45
N LYS A 481 -14.69 12.35 -1.21
CA LYS A 481 -13.51 12.18 -2.07
C LYS A 481 -13.95 11.68 -3.44
N ALA A 482 -13.30 12.19 -4.47
CA ALA A 482 -13.48 11.75 -5.85
C ALA A 482 -13.18 10.25 -5.99
N VAL A 483 -14.08 9.50 -6.63
CA VAL A 483 -13.92 8.06 -6.89
C VAL A 483 -13.99 7.81 -8.40
N PRO A 484 -12.85 7.72 -9.11
CA PRO A 484 -12.83 7.33 -10.50
C PRO A 484 -13.39 5.91 -10.69
N VAL A 485 -14.45 5.77 -11.49
CA VAL A 485 -14.97 4.45 -11.88
C VAL A 485 -14.21 3.98 -13.11
N VAL A 486 -13.57 2.82 -13.00
CA VAL A 486 -12.73 2.25 -14.05
C VAL A 486 -13.31 0.91 -14.49
N GLN A 487 -13.37 0.69 -15.79
CA GLN A 487 -13.82 -0.57 -16.38
C GLN A 487 -12.62 -1.40 -16.82
N VAL A 488 -12.61 -2.66 -16.41
CA VAL A 488 -11.63 -3.64 -16.90
C VAL A 488 -11.92 -3.94 -18.36
N THR A 489 -10.89 -3.93 -19.21
CA THR A 489 -11.01 -4.23 -20.64
C THR A 489 -10.03 -5.34 -21.04
N ARG A 490 -10.00 -5.71 -22.33
CA ARG A 490 -8.97 -6.63 -22.85
C ARG A 490 -7.56 -6.05 -22.78
N GLY A 491 -7.44 -4.73 -22.88
CA GLY A 491 -6.18 -4.01 -22.78
C GLY A 491 -6.05 -3.33 -21.43
N THR A 492 -5.58 -2.09 -21.46
CA THR A 492 -5.52 -1.24 -20.27
C THR A 492 -6.95 -0.95 -19.77
N PRO A 493 -7.21 -1.06 -18.46
CA PRO A 493 -8.46 -0.60 -17.88
C PRO A 493 -8.75 0.85 -18.28
N VAL A 494 -10.02 1.18 -18.52
CA VAL A 494 -10.43 2.49 -19.02
C VAL A 494 -11.25 3.23 -17.98
N PHE A 495 -10.88 4.47 -17.70
CA PHE A 495 -11.72 5.36 -16.92
C PHE A 495 -13.04 5.61 -17.63
N VAL A 496 -14.14 5.42 -16.88
CA VAL A 496 -15.51 5.55 -17.38
C VAL A 496 -16.10 6.88 -16.97
N ALA A 497 -16.06 7.19 -15.68
CA ALA A 497 -16.66 8.40 -15.12
C ALA A 497 -16.09 8.70 -13.74
N MET A 498 -16.23 9.96 -13.32
CA MET A 498 -16.04 10.33 -11.92
C MET A 498 -17.31 10.01 -11.13
N ALA A 499 -17.18 9.33 -10.00
CA ALA A 499 -18.25 9.11 -9.03
C ALA A 499 -17.93 9.77 -7.68
N TRP A 500 -18.95 9.89 -6.85
CA TRP A 500 -18.88 10.64 -5.59
C TRP A 500 -19.74 9.94 -4.52
N PRO A 501 -19.25 9.81 -3.28
CA PRO A 501 -20.02 9.24 -2.18
C PRO A 501 -21.35 9.95 -1.93
N GLU A 502 -21.42 11.27 -2.17
CA GLU A 502 -22.65 12.08 -2.06
C GLU A 502 -23.41 12.23 -3.39
N GLY A 503 -23.04 11.45 -4.41
CA GLY A 503 -23.65 11.48 -5.75
C GLY A 503 -23.28 12.68 -6.63
N LYS A 504 -22.57 13.68 -6.08
CA LYS A 504 -22.09 14.89 -6.79
C LYS A 504 -20.76 15.37 -6.19
N PRO A 505 -19.95 16.13 -6.95
CA PRO A 505 -18.72 16.72 -6.42
C PRO A 505 -19.01 17.63 -5.21
N PRO A 506 -18.04 17.80 -4.29
CA PRO A 506 -18.19 18.74 -3.17
C PRO A 506 -18.32 20.18 -3.70
N SER A 507 -18.89 21.07 -2.87
CA SER A 507 -18.85 22.52 -3.15
C SER A 507 -17.41 23.03 -3.18
N GLU A 508 -17.19 24.21 -3.75
CA GLU A 508 -15.86 24.81 -3.89
C GLU A 508 -15.07 24.89 -2.58
N ASP A 509 -15.78 25.20 -1.48
CA ASP A 509 -15.20 25.27 -0.16
C ASP A 509 -14.79 23.90 0.38
N CYS A 510 -15.39 22.79 -0.10
CA CYS A 510 -15.05 21.44 0.34
C CYS A 510 -15.11 21.30 1.88
N LEU A 511 -16.15 21.89 2.48
CA LEU A 511 -16.39 21.85 3.93
C LEU A 511 -17.30 20.66 4.26
N PRO A 512 -16.83 19.69 5.08
CA PRO A 512 -17.69 18.62 5.55
C PRO A 512 -18.89 19.17 6.33
N PRO A 513 -20.12 18.65 6.12
CA PRO A 513 -21.28 19.07 6.88
C PRO A 513 -21.13 18.67 8.36
N ARG A 514 -21.93 19.26 9.23
CA ARG A 514 -22.05 18.80 10.62
C ARG A 514 -22.60 17.38 10.61
N GLN A 515 -21.79 16.43 11.10
CA GLN A 515 -22.20 15.05 11.34
C GLN A 515 -22.97 14.92 12.66
#